data_AF-A0A956D741-F1
#
_entry.id   AF-A0A956D741-F1
#
_cell.length_a   1.000
_cell.length_b   1.000
_cell.length_c   1.000
_cell.angle_alpha   90.00
_cell.angle_beta   90.00
_cell.angle_gamma   90.00
#
_symmetry.space_group_name_H-M   'P 1'
#
loop_
_entity.id
_entity.type
_entity.pdbx_description
1 polymer ?
#
loop_
_entity_poly.entity_id
_entity_poly.type
_entity_poly.pdbx_seq_one_letter_code
_entity_poly.pdbx_strand_id
1 'polypeptide(L)' 'RASCLACHAADGKGNGGITGANLVDDRRRLAKNNDTLLHSIREGILTTSPAMPPHKDILTEVQIRDALSYVRRTFGGTEE' A
#
# COMPACT_ATOMS: atom_id res chain seq x y z
N ARG A 1 3.08 0.76 10.72
CA ARG A 1 4.40 0.61 10.05
C ARG A 1 4.85 -0.86 9.98
N ALA A 2 5.15 -1.54 11.10
CA ALA A 2 5.62 -2.93 11.08
C ALA A 2 4.69 -3.91 10.33
N SER A 3 3.36 -3.79 10.52
CA SER A 3 2.37 -4.65 9.86
C SER A 3 2.38 -4.56 8.32
N CYS A 4 2.71 -3.38 7.77
CA CYS A 4 2.75 -3.18 6.31
C CYS A 4 4.04 -3.77 5.71
N LEU A 5 5.15 -3.67 6.45
CA LEU A 5 6.47 -4.13 6.02
C LEU A 5 6.56 -5.64 5.88
N ALA A 6 5.73 -6.39 6.63
CA ALA A 6 5.68 -7.84 6.55
C ALA A 6 5.39 -8.35 5.13
N CYS A 7 4.58 -7.60 4.36
CA CYS A 7 4.20 -7.96 3.00
C CYS A 7 4.90 -7.07 1.96
N HIS A 8 4.98 -5.76 2.21
CA HIS A 8 5.51 -4.79 1.24
C HIS A 8 7.02 -4.56 1.34
N ALA A 9 7.70 -5.18 2.32
CA ALA A 9 9.12 -5.00 2.61
C ALA A 9 9.52 -3.54 2.92
N ALA A 10 10.73 -3.35 3.47
CA ALA A 10 11.25 -2.04 3.85
C ALA A 10 11.51 -1.12 2.64
N ASP A 11 11.82 -1.73 1.50
CA ASP A 11 12.05 -1.06 0.22
C ASP A 11 10.77 -0.83 -0.59
N GLY A 12 9.61 -1.26 -0.09
CA GLY A 12 8.32 -1.10 -0.78
C GLY A 12 8.12 -2.03 -1.98
N LYS A 13 9.04 -2.97 -2.23
CA LYS A 13 8.98 -3.84 -3.42
C LYS A 13 8.15 -5.11 -3.21
N GLY A 14 7.80 -5.43 -1.97
CA GLY A 14 7.03 -6.62 -1.63
C GLY A 14 7.63 -7.91 -2.17
N ASN A 15 8.96 -8.04 -2.06
CA ASN A 15 9.74 -9.13 -2.66
C ASN A 15 9.47 -9.31 -4.16
N GLY A 16 9.50 -8.19 -4.92
CA GLY A 16 9.23 -8.18 -6.36
C GLY A 16 7.76 -8.42 -6.73
N GLY A 17 6.82 -8.18 -5.82
CA GLY A 17 5.39 -8.48 -6.03
C GLY A 17 4.91 -9.79 -5.43
N ILE A 18 5.81 -10.64 -4.93
CA ILE A 18 5.50 -12.00 -4.46
C ILE A 18 4.77 -11.99 -3.12
N THR A 19 5.21 -11.15 -2.17
CA THR A 19 4.64 -11.11 -0.80
C THR A 19 3.72 -9.92 -0.59
N GLY A 20 3.73 -8.96 -1.51
CA GLY A 20 2.85 -7.79 -1.54
C GLY A 20 3.10 -7.00 -2.82
N ALA A 21 2.21 -6.06 -3.16
CA ALA A 21 2.38 -5.25 -4.36
C ALA A 21 3.72 -4.48 -4.32
N ASN A 22 4.41 -4.45 -5.47
CA ASN A 22 5.61 -3.63 -5.68
C ASN A 22 5.17 -2.17 -5.88
N LEU A 23 5.41 -1.33 -4.87
CA LEU A 23 5.01 0.07 -4.85
C LEU A 23 6.03 0.99 -5.52
N VAL A 24 7.22 0.47 -5.87
CA VAL A 24 8.33 1.24 -6.42
C VAL A 24 8.44 1.04 -7.93
N ASP A 25 8.62 -0.20 -8.39
CA ASP A 25 8.89 -0.48 -9.81
C ASP A 25 7.59 -0.54 -10.64
N ASP A 26 6.45 -0.90 -10.03
CA ASP A 26 5.14 -0.93 -10.71
C ASP A 26 4.35 0.37 -10.43
N ARG A 27 4.74 1.46 -11.11
CA ARG A 27 4.14 2.81 -10.90
C ARG A 27 2.61 2.84 -11.02
N ARG A 28 2.01 1.91 -11.78
CA ARG A 28 0.55 1.78 -11.93
C ARG A 28 -0.17 1.52 -10.60
N ARG A 29 0.52 0.96 -9.61
CA ARG A 29 -0.05 0.72 -8.27
C ARG A 29 -0.36 2.03 -7.56
N LEU A 30 0.55 3.00 -7.61
CA LEU A 30 0.40 4.30 -6.94
C LEU A 30 -0.22 5.40 -7.83
N ALA A 31 -0.31 5.18 -9.14
CA ALA A 31 -0.97 6.09 -10.08
C ALA A 31 -2.51 6.22 -9.87
N LYS A 32 -3.11 5.36 -9.03
CA LYS A 32 -4.53 5.45 -8.69
C LYS A 32 -4.80 6.69 -7.82
N ASN A 33 -6.02 7.19 -7.85
CA ASN A 33 -6.44 8.29 -6.96
C ASN A 33 -6.38 7.87 -5.47
N ASN A 34 -6.37 8.87 -4.59
CA ASN A 34 -6.28 8.65 -3.15
C ASN A 34 -7.44 7.81 -2.61
N ASP A 35 -8.67 8.06 -3.04
CA ASP A 35 -9.84 7.35 -2.53
C ASP A 35 -9.77 5.84 -2.82
N THR A 36 -9.29 5.47 -4.01
CA THR A 36 -9.10 4.06 -4.39
C THR A 36 -8.04 3.39 -3.52
N LEU A 37 -6.93 4.09 -3.24
CA LEU A 37 -5.86 3.55 -2.41
C LEU A 37 -6.25 3.49 -0.93
N LEU A 38 -6.95 4.50 -0.42
CA LEU A 38 -7.52 4.50 0.93
C LEU A 38 -8.51 3.36 1.10
N HIS A 39 -9.41 3.15 0.13
CA HIS A 39 -10.32 2.03 0.12
C HIS A 39 -9.58 0.69 0.13
N SER A 40 -8.51 0.57 -0.67
CA SER A 40 -7.68 -0.64 -0.72
C SER A 40 -6.99 -0.94 0.61
N ILE A 41 -6.50 0.08 1.33
CA ILE A 41 -5.91 -0.09 2.65
C ILE A 41 -6.99 -0.46 3.67
N ARG A 42 -8.14 0.23 3.62
CA ARG A 42 -9.24 0.07 4.57
C ARG A 42 -9.92 -1.29 4.47
N GLU A 43 -10.40 -1.65 3.28
CA GLU A 43 -11.14 -2.88 3.02
C GLU A 43 -10.26 -4.05 2.57
N GLY A 44 -8.99 -3.80 2.26
CA GLY A 44 -8.11 -4.81 1.70
C GLY A 44 -8.40 -5.08 0.23
N ILE A 45 -7.65 -6.02 -0.33
CA ILE A 45 -7.81 -6.54 -1.69
C ILE A 45 -7.74 -8.07 -1.61
N LEU A 46 -8.90 -8.72 -1.55
CA LEU A 46 -8.99 -10.18 -1.38
C LEU A 46 -8.97 -10.94 -2.72
N THR A 47 -9.06 -10.23 -3.84
CA THR A 47 -9.11 -10.81 -5.18
C THR A 47 -7.73 -11.04 -5.81
N THR A 48 -6.66 -10.60 -5.13
CA THR A 48 -5.28 -10.76 -5.60
C THR A 48 -4.54 -11.85 -4.83
N SER A 49 -3.50 -12.42 -5.45
CA SER A 49 -2.53 -13.27 -4.76
C SER A 49 -1.15 -12.61 -4.86
N PRO A 50 -0.55 -12.19 -3.73
CA PRO A 50 -1.07 -12.28 -2.36
C PRO A 50 -2.23 -11.30 -2.10
N ALA A 51 -3.14 -11.69 -1.19
CA ALA A 51 -4.25 -10.86 -0.76
C ALA A 51 -3.79 -9.83 0.29
N MET A 52 -4.30 -8.61 0.19
CA MET A 52 -4.11 -7.59 1.23
C MET A 52 -5.31 -7.65 2.19
N PRO A 53 -5.12 -7.92 3.49
CA PRO A 53 -6.23 -7.93 4.43
C PRO A 53 -6.78 -6.51 4.67
N PRO A 54 -8.06 -6.38 5.08
CA PRO A 54 -8.60 -5.11 5.55
C PRO A 54 -7.83 -4.60 6.78
N HIS A 55 -7.52 -3.31 6.80
CA HIS A 55 -6.86 -2.67 7.95
C HIS A 55 -7.82 -1.82 8.79
N LYS A 56 -9.10 -1.69 8.39
CA LYS A 56 -10.10 -0.89 9.13
C LYS A 56 -10.33 -1.36 10.57
N ASP A 57 -10.11 -2.64 10.84
CA ASP A 57 -10.34 -3.22 12.17
C ASP A 57 -9.16 -2.99 13.13
N ILE A 58 -8.02 -2.53 12.60
CA ILE A 58 -6.77 -2.32 13.37
C ILE A 58 -6.22 -0.89 13.27
N LEU A 59 -6.66 -0.10 12.28
CA LEU A 59 -6.23 1.28 12.06
C LEU A 59 -7.44 2.22 12.03
N THR A 60 -7.28 3.40 12.59
CA THR A 60 -8.26 4.49 12.43
C THR A 60 -8.19 5.10 11.03
N GLU A 61 -9.25 5.79 10.60
CA GLU A 61 -9.28 6.51 9.32
C GLU A 61 -8.11 7.50 9.15
N VAL A 62 -7.71 8.16 10.25
CA VAL A 62 -6.55 9.07 10.25
C VAL A 62 -5.26 8.29 10.00
N GLN A 63 -5.05 7.16 10.69
CA GLN A 63 -3.87 6.32 10.50
C GLN A 63 -3.78 5.73 9.10
N ILE A 64 -4.92 5.41 8.47
CA ILE A 64 -4.99 4.94 7.09
C ILE A 64 -4.54 6.04 6.12
N ARG A 65 -5.00 7.27 6.32
CA ARG A 65 -4.57 8.44 5.52
C ARG A 65 -3.08 8.75 5.70
N ASP A 66 -2.59 8.67 6.93
CA ASP A 66 -1.17 8.87 7.23
C ASP A 66 -0.31 7.78 6.58
N ALA A 67 -0.76 6.53 6.61
CA ALA A 67 -0.09 5.42 5.94
C ALA A 67 -0.01 5.64 4.42
N LEU A 68 -1.11 6.06 3.78
CA LEU A 68 -1.08 6.38 2.35
C LEU A 68 -0.14 7.55 2.05
N SER A 69 -0.18 8.60 2.86
CA SER A 69 0.68 9.77 2.71
C SER A 69 2.16 9.40 2.82
N TYR A 70 2.51 8.54 3.77
CA TYR A 70 3.84 7.96 3.90
C TYR A 70 4.24 7.16 2.66
N VAL A 71 3.39 6.26 2.18
CA VAL A 71 3.66 5.42 1.01
C VAL A 71 3.92 6.27 -0.23
N ARG A 72 3.07 7.27 -0.52
CA ARG A 72 3.26 8.16 -1.66
C ARG A 72 4.56 8.96 -1.55
N ARG A 73 4.82 9.58 -0.39
CA ARG A 73 6.03 10.38 -0.20
C ARG A 73 7.31 9.55 -0.34
N THR A 74 7.26 8.28 0.06
CA THR A 74 8.45 7.42 0.09
C THR A 74 8.66 6.68 -1.23
N PHE A 75 7.59 6.26 -1.90
CA PHE A 75 7.65 5.34 -3.05
C PHE A 75 6.95 5.85 -4.31
N GLY A 76 6.22 6.97 -4.25
CA GLY A 76 5.44 7.51 -5.38
C GLY A 76 6.28 7.98 -6.57
N GLY A 77 7.59 8.12 -6.40
CA GLY A 77 8.45 8.82 -7.36
C GLY A 77 8.10 10.30 -7.42
N THR A 78 9.01 11.13 -7.93
CA THR A 78 8.65 12.50 -8.31
C THR A 78 7.63 12.41 -9.45
N GLU A 79 6.51 13.12 -9.30
CA GLU A 79 5.73 13.50 -10.46
C GLU A 79 6.60 14.51 -11.22
N GLU A 80 7.11 14.09 -12.37
CA GLU A 80 7.73 14.93 -13.41
C GLU A 80 6.99 14.67 -14.72
#